data_AF-G9L392-F1
#
_entry.id   AF-G9L392-F1
#
_cell.length_a   1.000
_cell.length_b   1.000
_cell.length_c   1.000
_cell.angle_alpha   90.00
_cell.angle_beta   90.00
_cell.angle_gamma   90.00
#
_symmetry.space_group_name_H-M   'P 1'
#
loop_
_entity.id
_entity.type
_entity.pdbx_description
1 polymer ?
#
loop_
_entity_poly.entity_id
_entity_poly.type
_entity_poly.pdbx_seq_one_letter_code
_entity_poly.pdbx_strand_id
1 'polypeptide(L)'
;VSQDLHHWIDLTFGYKLQGKEAVKEKNVCLHLVDAHTHLTSYGVVQLFDQPHPQRLAGAPALASEPPLIPRVLFQTIQESTGREDLPGQLTNGAGRLV
;
A
#
# COMPACT_ATOMS: atom_id res chain seq x y z
N VAL A 1 17.63 -15.31 0.51
CA VAL A 1 16.76 -14.12 0.71
C VAL A 1 15.48 -14.47 1.45
N SER A 2 14.63 -15.37 0.94
CA SER A 2 13.30 -15.61 1.53
C SER A 2 13.28 -16.29 2.90
N GLN A 3 14.41 -16.84 3.35
CA GLN A 3 14.59 -17.42 4.69
C GLN A 3 14.74 -16.32 5.75
N ASP A 4 15.56 -15.31 5.47
CA ASP A 4 15.90 -14.24 6.42
C ASP A 4 15.01 -13.00 6.29
N LEU A 5 14.03 -13.01 5.38
CA LEU A 5 13.14 -11.87 5.16
C LEU A 5 12.37 -11.48 6.43
N HIS A 6 12.02 -12.44 7.28
CA HIS A 6 11.33 -12.19 8.55
C HIS A 6 12.15 -11.25 9.47
N HIS A 7 13.48 -11.34 9.47
CA HIS A 7 14.33 -10.41 10.22
C HIS A 7 14.28 -8.99 9.67
N TRP A 8 14.25 -8.82 8.35
CA TRP A 8 14.08 -7.50 7.75
C TRP A 8 12.70 -6.90 8.06
N ILE A 9 11.66 -7.75 8.09
CA ILE A 9 10.31 -7.36 8.49
C ILE A 9 10.28 -6.92 9.96
N ASP A 10 10.95 -7.65 10.86
CA ASP A 10 11.07 -7.27 12.27
C ASP A 10 11.78 -5.92 12.45
N LEU A 11 12.79 -5.63 11.62
CA LEU A 11 13.53 -4.37 11.63
C LEU A 11 12.70 -3.18 11.09
N THR A 12 11.80 -3.43 10.15
CA THR A 12 11.06 -2.35 9.48
C THR A 12 9.68 -2.08 10.06
N PHE A 13 9.03 -3.11 10.61
CA PHE A 13 7.64 -3.02 11.08
C PHE A 13 7.41 -3.62 12.47
N GLY A 14 8.42 -4.29 13.04
CA GLY A 14 8.24 -5.20 14.17
C GLY A 14 8.91 -4.80 15.47
N TYR A 15 9.13 -5.80 16.31
CA TYR A 15 9.64 -5.64 17.67
C TYR A 15 11.06 -5.05 17.76
N LYS A 16 11.82 -5.03 16.64
CA LYS A 16 13.17 -4.46 16.58
C LYS A 16 13.19 -2.95 16.30
N LEU A 17 12.05 -2.26 16.38
CA LEU A 17 11.93 -0.80 16.22
C LEU A 17 12.08 -0.02 17.53
N GLN A 18 11.81 -0.65 18.67
CA GLN A 18 11.91 -0.04 20.00
C GLN A 18 12.54 -0.97 21.05
N GLY A 19 12.73 -0.46 22.27
CA GLY A 19 13.23 -1.25 23.39
C GLY A 19 14.69 -1.69 23.26
N LYS A 20 15.07 -2.77 23.97
CA LYS A 20 16.45 -3.24 24.04
C LYS A 20 16.89 -3.90 22.73
N GLU A 21 15.94 -4.48 22.02
CA GLU A 21 16.10 -5.20 20.77
C GLU A 21 16.49 -4.23 19.65
N ALA A 22 15.83 -3.07 19.58
CA ALA A 22 16.22 -2.01 18.66
C ALA A 22 17.62 -1.44 18.93
N VAL A 23 18.03 -1.33 20.20
CA VAL A 23 19.39 -0.87 20.56
C VAL A 23 20.43 -1.88 20.08
N LYS A 24 20.21 -3.18 20.32
CA LYS A 24 21.12 -4.25 19.88
C LYS A 24 21.29 -4.26 18.35
N GLU A 25 20.20 -4.02 17.64
CA GLU A 25 20.14 -4.03 16.17
C GLU A 25 20.50 -2.65 15.55
N LYS A 26 20.82 -1.65 16.38
CA LYS A 26 21.12 -0.27 15.97
C LYS A 26 20.00 0.37 15.14
N ASN A 27 18.75 0.05 15.47
CA ASN A 27 17.55 0.39 14.72
C ASN A 27 16.49 1.09 15.60
N VAL A 28 16.93 1.94 16.54
CA VAL A 28 16.02 2.67 17.42
C VAL A 28 15.26 3.74 16.63
N CYS A 29 13.94 3.59 16.52
CA CYS A 29 13.10 4.59 15.87
C CYS A 29 12.63 5.63 16.90
N LEU A 30 13.21 6.83 16.88
CA LEU A 30 12.87 7.90 17.83
C LEU A 30 11.38 8.23 17.83
N HIS A 31 10.73 8.26 16.66
CA HIS A 31 9.31 8.64 16.54
C HIS A 31 8.35 7.72 17.31
N LEU A 32 8.77 6.50 17.67
CA LEU A 32 7.95 5.57 18.46
C LEU A 32 8.18 5.70 19.97
N VAL A 33 9.36 6.17 20.38
CA VAL A 33 9.75 6.28 21.79
C VAL A 33 9.66 7.70 22.33
N ASP A 34 9.62 8.70 21.46
CA ASP A 34 9.20 10.04 21.82
C ASP A 34 7.67 10.03 21.91
N ALA A 35 7.15 10.40 23.07
CA ALA A 35 5.72 10.50 23.37
C ALA A 35 5.11 11.70 22.62
N HIS A 36 5.24 11.69 21.29
CA HIS A 36 4.81 12.77 20.43
C HIS A 36 3.30 12.95 20.57
N THR A 37 2.91 14.05 21.20
CA THR A 37 1.53 14.55 21.24
C THR A 37 1.08 15.14 19.91
N HIS A 38 1.94 15.16 18.89
CA HIS A 38 1.69 15.78 17.59
C HIS A 38 1.52 14.71 16.50
N LEU A 39 0.37 14.71 15.82
CA LEU A 39 0.11 13.81 14.70
C LEU A 39 1.05 14.16 13.53
N THR A 40 1.88 13.22 13.10
CA THR A 40 2.76 13.36 11.94
C THR A 40 2.27 12.46 10.78
N SER A 41 2.38 12.97 9.55
CA SER A 41 2.10 12.20 8.32
C SER A 41 3.31 11.42 7.80
N TYR A 42 4.43 11.48 8.53
CA TYR A 42 5.70 10.90 8.18
C TYR A 42 6.30 10.20 9.41
N GLY A 43 7.17 9.22 9.16
CA GLY A 43 7.80 8.40 10.19
C GLY A 43 7.60 6.92 9.93
N VAL A 44 8.00 6.11 10.91
CA VAL A 44 7.80 4.66 10.89
C VAL A 44 6.77 4.31 11.94
N VAL A 45 5.89 3.38 11.62
CA VAL A 45 4.90 2.84 12.57
C VAL A 45 5.27 1.39 12.87
N GLN A 46 5.19 0.99 14.13
CA GLN A 46 5.32 -0.40 14.53
C GLN A 46 3.96 -1.09 14.40
N LEU A 47 3.90 -2.15 13.61
CA LEU A 47 2.67 -2.90 13.36
C LEU A 47 2.46 -4.01 14.40
N PHE A 48 3.55 -4.54 14.96
CA PHE A 48 3.52 -5.65 15.92
C PHE A 48 4.74 -5.63 16.84
N ASP A 49 4.63 -6.24 18.02
CA ASP A 49 5.68 -6.29 19.07
C ASP A 49 6.21 -7.70 19.35
N GLN A 50 5.73 -8.70 18.63
CA GLN A 50 6.19 -10.09 18.66
C GLN A 50 7.09 -10.40 17.44
N PRO A 51 8.00 -11.39 17.52
CA PRO A 51 8.83 -11.77 16.38
C PRO A 51 7.99 -12.29 15.21
N HIS A 52 8.30 -11.82 14.00
CA HIS A 52 7.60 -12.22 12.79
C HIS A 52 7.84 -13.72 12.49
N PRO A 53 6.79 -14.50 12.21
CA PRO A 53 6.93 -15.92 11.92
C PRO A 53 7.82 -16.15 10.70
N GLN A 54 8.72 -17.14 10.78
CA GLN A 54 9.54 -17.52 9.66
C GLN A 54 8.69 -18.12 8.56
N ARG A 55 9.04 -17.84 7.30
CA ARG A 55 8.41 -18.52 6.17
C ARG A 55 8.78 -20.00 6.22
N LEU A 56 7.81 -20.85 6.53
CA LEU A 56 7.94 -22.30 6.38
C LEU A 56 7.94 -22.61 4.88
N ALA A 57 9.11 -22.91 4.32
CA ALA A 57 9.21 -23.46 2.98
C ALA A 57 8.76 -24.93 3.02
N GLY A 58 7.45 -25.18 3.09
CA GLY A 58 6.87 -26.52 3.23
C GLY A 58 5.84 -26.81 2.14
N ALA A 59 6.21 -27.76 1.26
CA ALA A 59 5.48 -28.41 0.17
C ALA A 59 4.73 -27.52 -0.84
N PRO A 60 4.75 -27.84 -2.16
CA PRO A 60 3.79 -27.24 -3.08
C PRO A 60 2.41 -27.52 -2.49
N ALA A 61 1.62 -26.46 -2.27
CA ALA A 61 0.23 -26.60 -1.87
C ALA A 61 -0.38 -27.70 -2.73
N LEU A 62 -0.75 -28.84 -2.12
CA LEU A 62 -1.51 -29.85 -2.84
C LEU A 62 -2.79 -29.14 -3.27
N ALA A 63 -2.83 -28.83 -4.56
CA ALA A 63 -3.92 -28.22 -5.31
C ALA A 63 -5.02 -27.63 -4.42
N SER A 64 -4.83 -26.41 -3.91
CA SER A 64 -6.00 -25.58 -3.65
C SER A 64 -6.56 -25.26 -5.03
N GLU A 65 -7.45 -26.10 -5.54
CA GLU A 65 -8.22 -25.79 -6.74
C GLU A 65 -8.81 -24.39 -6.52
N PRO A 66 -8.44 -23.40 -7.35
CA PRO A 66 -8.91 -22.05 -7.15
C PRO A 66 -10.44 -22.07 -7.28
N PRO A 67 -11.18 -21.47 -6.33
CA PRO A 67 -12.63 -21.46 -6.42
C PRO A 67 -13.06 -20.83 -7.74
N LEU A 68 -13.90 -21.53 -8.49
CA LEU A 68 -14.43 -21.04 -9.76
C LEU A 68 -15.28 -19.81 -9.50
N ILE A 69 -14.77 -18.63 -9.85
CA ILE A 69 -15.52 -17.37 -9.77
C ILE A 69 -16.48 -17.33 -10.96
N PRO A 70 -17.82 -17.34 -10.75
CA PRO A 70 -18.75 -17.13 -11.85
C PRO A 70 -18.52 -15.73 -12.42
N ARG A 71 -18.17 -15.63 -13.70
CA ARG A 71 -18.08 -14.34 -14.39
C ARG A 71 -19.49 -13.77 -14.52
N VAL A 72 -19.85 -12.86 -13.62
CA VAL A 72 -21.04 -12.03 -13.78
C VAL A 72 -20.77 -11.12 -14.98
N LEU A 73 -21.50 -11.33 -16.08
CA LEU A 73 -21.52 -10.40 -17.19
C LEU A 73 -22.12 -9.09 -16.68
N PHE A 74 -21.27 -8.10 -16.40
CA PHE A 74 -21.73 -6.74 -16.22
C PHE A 74 -22.41 -6.33 -17.52
N GLN A 75 -23.73 -6.12 -17.44
CA GLN A 75 -24.42 -5.41 -18.51
C GLN A 75 -23.82 -4.01 -18.58
N THR A 76 -23.32 -3.67 -19.76
CA THR A 76 -22.84 -2.33 -20.10
C THR A 76 -23.88 -1.32 -19.62
N ILE A 77 -23.52 -0.55 -18.60
CA ILE A 77 -24.30 0.61 -18.18
C ILE A 77 -24.28 1.55 -19.40
N GLN A 78 -25.45 1.75 -20.02
CA GLN A 78 -25.57 2.75 -21.08
C GLN A 78 -25.28 4.11 -20.45
N GLU A 79 -24.21 4.73 -20.94
CA GLU A 79 -23.89 6.14 -20.71
C GLU A 79 -25.11 6.97 -21.12
N SER A 80 -25.76 7.60 -20.14
CA SER A 80 -26.83 8.56 -20.40
C SER A 80 -26.20 9.74 -21.11
N THR A 81 -26.49 9.85 -22.42
CA THR A 81 -26.20 11.00 -23.27
C THR A 81 -26.52 12.29 -22.52
N GLY A 82 -25.47 12.98 -22.07
CA GLY A 82 -25.52 14.36 -21.64
C GLY A 82 -25.94 15.21 -22.84
N ARG A 83 -27.22 15.57 -22.85
CA ARG A 83 -27.77 16.58 -23.76
C ARG A 83 -27.26 17.93 -23.27
N GLU A 84 -26.17 18.39 -23.86
CA GLU A 84 -25.69 19.76 -23.70
C GLU A 84 -26.19 20.56 -24.89
N ASP A 85 -27.36 21.20 -24.69
CA ASP A 85 -27.96 22.16 -25.62
C ASP A 85 -26.99 23.35 -25.84
N LEU A 86 -26.37 23.44 -27.02
CA LEU A 86 -25.66 24.63 -27.48
C LEU A 86 -26.68 25.68 -27.97
N PRO A 87 -26.56 26.94 -27.54
CA PRO A 87 -26.45 28.00 -28.54
C PRO A 87 -25.49 29.14 -28.16
N GLY A 88 -24.81 29.69 -29.17
CA GLY A 88 -24.17 31.02 -29.13
C GLY A 88 -22.64 30.99 -29.40
N GLN A 89 -22.13 31.04 -30.63
CA GLN A 89 -22.09 32.16 -31.60
C GLN A 89 -20.87 33.12 -31.43
N LEU A 90 -19.92 33.00 -32.38
CA LEU A 90 -18.85 33.95 -32.86
C LEU A 90 -17.64 34.20 -31.93
N THR A 91 -16.39 34.47 -32.36
CA THR A 91 -15.82 34.97 -33.63
C THR A 91 -14.34 34.52 -33.79
N ASN A 92 -13.90 34.34 -35.04
CA ASN A 92 -12.54 34.44 -35.64
C ASN A 92 -11.30 34.83 -34.80
N GLY A 93 -10.14 34.25 -35.18
CA GLY A 93 -8.85 34.93 -35.00
C GLY A 93 -7.58 34.09 -35.20
N ALA A 94 -7.19 33.92 -36.47
CA ALA A 94 -5.84 33.74 -37.03
C ALA A 94 -4.65 33.33 -36.13
N GLY A 95 -3.92 32.30 -36.58
CA GLY A 95 -2.75 31.75 -35.92
C GLY A 95 -1.50 32.63 -35.90
N ARG A 96 -0.49 32.16 -35.16
CA ARG A 96 0.92 32.53 -35.37
C ARG A 96 1.85 31.54 -34.66
N LEU A 97 2.73 30.97 -35.47
CA LEU A 97 4.01 30.32 -35.15
C LEU A 97 4.84 31.18 -34.17
N VAL A 98 5.36 30.59 -33.07
CA VAL A 98 6.80 30.34 -32.80
C VAL A 98 6.90 29.26 -31.73
#